data_AF-A0AAV0VNA5-F1
#
_entry.id   AF-A0AAV0VNA5-F1
#
_cell.length_a   1.000
_cell.length_b   1.000
_cell.length_c   1.000
_cell.angle_alpha   90.00
_cell.angle_beta   90.00
_cell.angle_gamma   90.00
#
_symmetry.space_group_name_H-M   'P 1'
#
loop_
_entity.id
_entity.type
_entity.pdbx_description
1 polymer ?
#
loop_
_entity_poly.entity_id
_entity_poly.type
_entity_poly.pdbx_seq_one_letter_code
_entity_poly.pdbx_strand_id
1 'polypeptide(L)'
;MKQEQIFSFSNLVSTSLTKKTVDTDGQKGNWFHIRWIRYEKMYDQLQFKYSLNPEEPFRVLDLTQSGKRGRPKNITTYSTELTNCYTSPLPINPKKKQDLLSLLPLIHEDCHSFYQKLKTSNDAAELLLISDSSSDEG
;
A
#
# COMPACT_ATOMS: atom_id res chain seq x y z
N MET A 1 -14.27 -5.95 -1.90
CA MET A 1 -13.00 -5.92 -1.15
C MET A 1 -13.14 -4.90 -0.03
N LYS A 2 -12.81 -5.24 1.22
CA LYS A 2 -13.01 -4.31 2.37
C LYS A 2 -11.76 -3.45 2.57
N GLN A 3 -11.94 -2.19 2.99
CA GLN A 3 -10.82 -1.25 3.24
C GLN A 3 -9.81 -1.79 4.27
N GLU A 4 -10.30 -2.50 5.29
CA GLU A 4 -9.51 -3.13 6.35
C GLU A 4 -8.54 -4.21 5.84
N GLN A 5 -8.69 -4.65 4.59
CA GLN A 5 -7.80 -5.63 3.95
C GLN A 5 -6.67 -4.96 3.15
N ILE A 6 -6.60 -3.63 3.15
CA ILE A 6 -5.58 -2.85 2.45
C ILE A 6 -4.50 -2.44 3.46
N PHE A 7 -3.37 -3.15 3.45
CA PHE A 7 -2.27 -2.96 4.39
C PHE A 7 -1.10 -2.18 3.79
N SER A 8 -0.43 -1.40 4.64
CA SER A 8 0.79 -0.68 4.30
C SER A 8 2.02 -1.54 4.59
N PHE A 9 2.77 -1.86 3.54
CA PHE A 9 4.03 -2.61 3.63
C PHE A 9 5.27 -1.70 3.62
N SER A 10 5.10 -0.37 3.55
CA SER A 10 6.21 0.58 3.50
C SER A 10 7.08 0.52 4.76
N ASN A 11 6.45 0.32 5.91
CA ASN A 11 7.12 0.19 7.20
C ASN A 11 8.02 -1.05 7.27
N LEU A 12 7.65 -2.15 6.62
CA LEU A 12 8.51 -3.34 6.58
C LEU A 12 9.80 -3.09 5.80
N VAL A 13 9.70 -2.37 4.68
CA VAL A 13 10.87 -2.03 3.83
C VAL A 13 11.78 -0.98 4.49
N SER A 14 11.26 -0.09 5.33
CA SER A 14 12.09 0.90 6.02
C SER A 14 12.79 0.33 7.25
N THR A 15 12.14 -0.58 7.97
CA THR A 15 12.60 -1.03 9.30
C THR A 15 13.41 -2.32 9.30
N SER A 16 13.05 -3.30 8.47
CA SER A 16 13.49 -4.69 8.67
C SER A 16 13.92 -5.39 7.37
N LEU A 17 13.28 -5.06 6.25
CA LEU A 17 13.57 -5.63 4.96
C LEU A 17 14.35 -4.66 4.08
N THR A 18 15.18 -5.18 3.18
CA THR A 18 15.83 -4.37 2.14
C THR A 18 15.58 -4.96 0.77
N LYS A 19 15.33 -4.07 -0.21
CA LYS A 19 15.36 -4.44 -1.62
C LYS A 19 16.79 -4.78 -1.99
N LYS A 20 17.14 -6.06 -1.96
CA LYS A 20 18.45 -6.53 -2.40
C LYS A 20 18.41 -6.97 -3.86
N THR A 21 19.44 -6.59 -4.57
CA THR A 21 19.73 -7.02 -5.95
C THR A 21 20.97 -7.91 -6.00
N VAL A 22 21.51 -8.27 -4.84
CA VAL A 22 22.72 -9.08 -4.71
C VAL A 22 22.38 -10.31 -3.88
N ASP A 23 22.65 -11.47 -4.45
CA ASP A 23 22.52 -12.80 -3.87
C ASP A 23 23.47 -13.00 -2.68
N THR A 24 23.27 -14.02 -1.84
CA THR A 24 24.22 -14.35 -0.76
C THR A 24 25.63 -14.63 -1.26
N ASP A 25 25.75 -15.08 -2.52
CA ASP A 25 27.03 -15.36 -3.18
C ASP A 25 27.68 -14.11 -3.80
N GLY A 26 27.13 -12.91 -3.56
CA GLY A 26 27.67 -11.64 -4.07
C GLY A 26 27.34 -11.36 -5.55
N GLN A 27 26.55 -12.22 -6.19
CA GLN A 27 26.17 -12.08 -7.59
C GLN A 27 24.96 -11.16 -7.75
N LYS A 28 24.97 -10.27 -8.75
CA LYS A 28 23.82 -9.41 -9.05
C LYS A 28 22.69 -10.24 -9.65
N GLY A 29 21.59 -10.34 -8.93
CA GLY A 29 20.38 -11.01 -9.38
C GLY A 29 19.59 -10.13 -10.35
N ASN A 30 19.44 -10.56 -11.61
CA ASN A 30 18.53 -9.90 -12.55
C ASN A 30 17.10 -10.38 -12.30
N TRP A 31 16.29 -9.54 -11.65
CA TRP A 31 14.89 -9.84 -11.33
C TRP A 31 14.04 -10.22 -12.55
N PHE A 32 14.31 -9.64 -13.71
CA PHE A 32 13.55 -9.93 -14.94
C PHE A 32 13.74 -11.36 -15.46
N HIS A 33 14.89 -11.97 -15.19
CA HIS A 33 15.21 -13.31 -15.68
C HIS A 33 14.70 -14.41 -14.74
N ILE A 34 14.23 -14.05 -13.53
CA ILE A 34 13.76 -15.02 -12.55
C ILE A 34 12.51 -15.72 -13.09
N ARG A 35 12.56 -17.05 -13.16
CA ARG A 35 11.45 -17.89 -13.64
C ARG A 35 10.81 -18.71 -12.54
N TRP A 36 11.53 -18.94 -11.44
CA TRP A 36 11.04 -19.72 -10.31
C TRP A 36 11.42 -19.05 -9.01
N ILE A 37 10.41 -18.78 -8.18
CA ILE A 37 10.56 -18.24 -6.83
C ILE A 37 10.01 -19.26 -5.83
N ARG A 38 10.73 -19.50 -4.75
CA ARG A 38 10.30 -20.27 -3.59
C ARG A 38 10.51 -19.42 -2.34
N TYR A 39 9.48 -19.35 -1.50
CA TYR A 39 9.55 -18.67 -0.22
C TYR A 39 9.22 -19.67 0.89
N GLU A 40 10.14 -19.85 1.82
CA GLU A 40 9.95 -20.70 2.99
C GLU A 40 9.90 -19.83 4.25
N LYS A 41 8.79 -19.94 4.99
CA LYS A 41 8.53 -19.14 6.19
C LYS A 41 9.57 -19.35 7.30
N MET A 42 10.34 -20.43 7.24
CA MET A 42 11.36 -20.78 8.22
C MET A 42 12.64 -19.93 8.12
N TYR A 43 13.00 -19.44 6.94
CA TYR A 43 14.36 -18.95 6.70
C TYR A 43 14.46 -17.46 6.36
N ASP A 44 13.34 -16.71 6.29
CA ASP A 44 13.28 -15.30 5.84
C ASP A 44 14.11 -15.02 4.56
N GLN A 45 14.28 -16.06 3.75
CA GLN A 45 15.14 -16.09 2.58
C GLN A 45 14.27 -16.35 1.36
N LEU A 46 14.49 -15.56 0.33
CA LEU A 46 13.85 -15.73 -0.95
C LEU A 46 14.75 -16.61 -1.83
N GLN A 47 14.30 -17.80 -2.17
CA GLN A 47 15.01 -18.70 -3.06
C GLN A 47 14.53 -18.48 -4.50
N PHE A 48 15.45 -18.36 -5.46
CA PHE A 48 15.08 -18.14 -6.85
C PHE A 48 15.95 -18.90 -7.85
N LYS A 49 15.41 -19.13 -9.06
CA LYS A 49 16.13 -19.70 -10.21
C LYS A 49 15.79 -18.96 -11.50
N TYR A 50 16.70 -19.06 -12.47
CA TYR A 50 16.50 -18.56 -13.83
C TYR A 50 15.94 -19.61 -14.78
N SER A 51 16.07 -20.90 -14.47
CA SER A 51 15.46 -22.00 -15.21
C SER A 51 14.28 -22.62 -14.46
N LEU A 52 13.50 -23.41 -15.19
CA LEU A 52 12.47 -24.31 -14.64
C LEU A 52 13.01 -25.73 -14.38
N ASN A 53 14.34 -25.92 -14.53
CA ASN A 53 14.97 -27.21 -14.29
C ASN A 53 14.98 -27.55 -12.79
N PRO A 54 14.47 -28.74 -12.39
CA PRO A 54 14.42 -29.13 -10.98
C PRO A 54 15.81 -29.36 -10.39
N GLU A 55 16.75 -29.87 -11.21
CA GLU A 55 18.13 -30.22 -10.85
C GLU A 55 19.04 -29.01 -10.57
N GLU A 56 18.69 -27.83 -11.09
CA GLU A 56 19.48 -26.62 -10.83
C GLU A 56 19.38 -26.23 -9.35
N PRO A 57 20.46 -25.81 -8.67
CA PRO A 57 20.35 -25.31 -7.30
C PRO A 57 19.61 -23.97 -7.25
N PHE A 58 18.90 -23.71 -6.14
CA PHE A 58 18.31 -22.39 -5.89
C PHE A 58 19.39 -21.41 -5.44
N ARG A 59 19.30 -20.18 -5.95
CA ARG A 59 20.01 -19.02 -5.41
C ARG A 59 19.25 -18.41 -4.25
N VAL A 60 19.94 -17.76 -3.30
CA VAL A 60 19.36 -17.37 -2.01
C VAL A 60 19.51 -15.88 -1.77
N LEU A 61 18.41 -15.14 -1.88
CA LEU A 61 18.37 -13.73 -1.54
C LEU A 61 17.95 -13.55 -0.07
N ASP A 62 18.91 -13.16 0.77
CA ASP A 62 18.64 -12.74 2.15
C ASP A 62 18.00 -11.34 2.15
N LEU A 63 16.70 -11.24 2.45
CA LEU A 63 15.96 -9.97 2.43
C LEU A 63 16.18 -9.13 3.71
N THR A 64 16.87 -9.65 4.71
CA THR A 64 17.10 -8.94 5.99
C THR A 64 18.01 -7.74 5.80
N GLN A 65 17.70 -6.63 6.47
CA GLN A 65 18.64 -5.51 6.58
C GLN A 65 19.96 -5.99 7.20
N SER A 66 21.07 -5.94 6.45
CA SER A 66 22.38 -6.09 7.05
C SER A 66 22.67 -4.84 7.88
N GLY A 67 23.01 -5.00 9.16
CA GLY A 67 23.51 -3.89 9.96
C GLY A 67 24.63 -3.15 9.22
N LYS A 68 24.64 -1.81 9.30
CA LYS A 68 25.80 -1.02 8.84
C LYS A 68 27.06 -1.59 9.51
N ARG A 69 28.17 -1.67 8.78
CA ARG A 69 29.45 -2.23 9.24
C ARG A 69 29.73 -1.81 10.70
N GLY A 70 29.78 -2.78 11.62
CA GLY A 70 30.01 -2.56 13.06
C GLY A 70 28.77 -2.49 13.96
N ARG A 71 27.54 -2.52 13.42
CA ARG A 71 26.30 -2.58 14.21
C ARG A 71 25.70 -4.00 14.18
N PRO A 72 25.42 -4.62 15.34
CA PRO A 72 24.78 -5.94 15.37
C PRO A 72 23.42 -5.90 14.64
N LYS A 73 23.08 -6.98 13.94
CA LYS A 73 21.75 -7.16 13.36
C LYS A 73 20.75 -7.19 14.53
N ASN A 74 19.94 -6.14 14.69
CA ASN A 74 18.75 -6.22 15.51
C ASN A 74 17.73 -7.06 14.75
N ILE A 75 17.86 -8.39 14.85
CA ILE A 75 16.82 -9.35 14.48
C ILE A 75 15.80 -9.33 15.61
N THR A 76 15.23 -8.16 15.89
CA THR A 76 14.02 -8.10 16.70
C THR A 76 12.91 -8.51 15.76
N THR A 77 12.32 -9.67 16.06
CA THR A 77 11.04 -10.20 15.55
C THR A 77 10.29 -9.15 14.74
N TYR A 78 10.19 -9.36 13.41
CA TYR A 78 9.45 -8.45 12.54
C TYR A 78 8.14 -8.09 13.21
N SER A 79 7.83 -6.80 13.30
CA SER A 79 6.49 -6.41 13.74
C SER A 79 5.51 -6.99 12.73
N THR A 80 4.77 -8.02 13.15
CA THR A 80 3.73 -8.68 12.36
C THR A 80 2.47 -7.82 12.25
N GLU A 81 2.43 -6.70 12.97
CA GLU A 81 1.33 -5.76 12.98
C GLU A 81 1.43 -4.87 11.73
N LEU A 82 0.82 -5.35 10.65
CA LEU A 82 0.59 -4.53 9.47
C LEU A 82 -0.36 -3.40 9.82
N THR A 83 0.04 -2.16 9.54
CA THR A 83 -0.84 -1.01 9.66
C THR A 83 -1.74 -0.91 8.43
N ASN A 84 -2.99 -0.50 8.63
CA ASN A 84 -3.89 -0.24 7.50
C ASN A 84 -3.34 0.91 6.65
N CYS A 85 -3.45 0.80 5.32
CA CYS A 85 -3.12 1.88 4.40
C CYS A 85 -4.01 3.11 4.62
N TYR A 86 -5.28 2.86 4.94
CA TYR A 86 -6.29 3.91 5.11
C TYR A 86 -7.12 3.61 6.34
N THR A 87 -7.27 4.59 7.22
CA THR A 87 -8.17 4.53 8.38
C THR A 87 -9.57 5.06 8.06
N SER A 88 -9.70 5.86 7.00
CA SER A 88 -10.94 6.43 6.52
C SER A 88 -10.86 6.70 5.01
N PRO A 89 -12.00 6.92 4.33
CA PRO A 89 -12.00 7.34 2.93
C PRO A 89 -11.14 8.59 2.73
N LEU A 90 -10.30 8.58 1.70
CA LEU A 90 -9.43 9.71 1.40
C LEU A 90 -10.26 10.93 1.03
N PRO A 91 -10.06 12.09 1.69
CA PRO A 91 -10.74 13.31 1.31
C PRO A 91 -10.26 13.77 -0.07
N ILE A 92 -11.20 14.28 -0.87
CA ILE A 92 -10.89 14.91 -2.15
C ILE A 92 -10.70 16.42 -1.99
N ASN A 93 -10.04 17.03 -2.97
CA ASN A 93 -9.91 18.49 -3.00
C ASN A 93 -11.29 19.14 -3.20
N PRO A 94 -11.65 20.22 -2.47
CA PRO A 94 -12.95 20.88 -2.59
C PRO A 94 -13.27 21.32 -4.03
N LYS A 95 -12.28 21.82 -4.78
CA LYS A 95 -12.47 22.19 -6.18
C LYS A 95 -12.89 20.99 -7.04
N LYS A 96 -12.24 19.84 -6.81
CA LYS A 96 -12.61 18.58 -7.48
C LYS A 96 -14.01 18.11 -7.11
N LYS A 97 -14.46 18.32 -5.86
CA LYS A 97 -15.83 18.00 -5.46
C LYS A 97 -16.83 18.88 -6.20
N GLN A 98 -16.58 20.19 -6.29
CA GLN A 98 -17.45 21.11 -7.04
C GLN A 98 -17.53 20.73 -8.52
N ASP A 99 -16.40 20.40 -9.15
CA ASP A 99 -16.36 19.93 -10.53
C ASP A 99 -17.14 18.61 -10.70
N LEU A 100 -17.09 17.70 -9.73
CA LEU A 100 -17.88 16.46 -9.77
C LEU A 100 -19.37 16.72 -9.59
N LEU A 101 -19.74 17.69 -8.74
CA LEU A 101 -21.13 18.07 -8.51
C LEU A 101 -21.73 18.77 -9.74
N SER A 102 -20.95 19.59 -10.45
CA SER A 102 -21.42 20.23 -11.68
C SER A 102 -21.66 19.24 -12.83
N LEU A 103 -21.07 18.06 -12.77
CA LEU A 103 -21.27 16.96 -13.72
C LEU A 103 -22.47 16.06 -13.38
N LEU A 104 -23.11 16.22 -12.21
CA LEU A 104 -24.28 15.42 -11.83
C LEU A 104 -25.42 15.42 -12.86
N PRO A 105 -25.76 16.52 -13.55
CA PRO A 105 -26.80 16.52 -14.58
C PRO A 105 -26.52 15.55 -15.74
N LEU A 106 -25.27 15.13 -15.92
CA LEU A 106 -24.83 14.20 -16.97
C LEU A 106 -24.69 12.75 -16.47
N ILE A 107 -24.91 12.52 -15.17
CA ILE A 107 -24.74 11.23 -14.50
C ILE A 107 -26.11 10.72 -14.03
N HIS A 108 -26.30 9.40 -14.04
CA HIS A 108 -27.53 8.77 -13.55
C HIS A 108 -27.81 9.11 -12.08
N GLU A 109 -29.07 9.39 -11.75
CA GLU A 109 -29.53 9.86 -10.43
C GLU A 109 -29.13 8.92 -9.28
N ASP A 110 -29.14 7.60 -9.52
CA ASP A 110 -28.70 6.59 -8.54
C ASP A 110 -27.29 6.85 -7.99
N CYS A 111 -26.41 7.43 -8.80
CA CYS A 111 -25.04 7.72 -8.42
C CYS A 111 -24.89 9.07 -7.71
N HIS A 112 -25.89 9.97 -7.75
CA HIS A 112 -25.77 11.31 -7.17
C HIS A 112 -25.50 11.27 -5.66
N SER A 113 -26.18 10.36 -4.97
CA SER A 113 -26.01 10.17 -3.52
C SER A 113 -24.58 9.80 -3.13
N PHE A 114 -23.84 9.13 -4.01
CA PHE A 114 -22.43 8.79 -3.79
C PHE A 114 -21.55 10.04 -3.87
N TYR A 115 -21.68 10.84 -4.93
CA TYR A 115 -20.85 12.03 -5.14
C TYR A 115 -21.10 13.12 -4.09
N GLN A 116 -22.35 13.27 -3.63
CA GLN A 116 -22.70 14.21 -2.56
C GLN A 116 -22.04 13.84 -1.21
N LYS A 117 -21.91 12.55 -0.91
CA LYS A 117 -21.29 12.03 0.33
C LYS A 117 -19.76 12.03 0.31
N LEU A 118 -19.13 12.51 -0.77
CA LEU A 118 -17.67 12.58 -0.85
C LEU A 118 -17.13 13.61 0.15
N LYS A 119 -16.18 13.14 0.96
CA LYS A 119 -15.49 13.98 1.95
C LYS A 119 -14.49 14.89 1.28
N THR A 120 -14.43 16.16 1.67
CA THR A 120 -13.38 17.09 1.28
C THR A 120 -12.33 17.24 2.36
N SER A 121 -11.15 17.71 1.98
CA SER A 121 -10.09 18.04 2.94
C SER A 121 -10.47 19.19 3.89
N ASN A 122 -11.56 19.91 3.60
CA ASN A 122 -12.03 21.08 4.35
C ASN A 122 -13.38 20.84 5.06
N ASP A 123 -13.84 19.59 5.15
CA ASP A 123 -15.19 19.20 5.62
C ASP A 123 -15.58 19.74 7.01
N ALA A 124 -14.62 20.19 7.83
CA ALA A 124 -14.92 20.88 9.09
C ALA A 124 -15.74 22.17 8.88
N ALA A 125 -15.69 22.79 7.70
CA ALA A 125 -16.42 24.02 7.38
C ALA A 125 -17.75 23.80 6.64
N GLU A 126 -17.94 22.66 5.96
CA GLU A 126 -19.06 22.46 5.01
C GLU A 126 -20.38 22.06 5.72
N LEU A 127 -20.32 21.49 6.92
CA LEU A 127 -21.51 21.12 7.71
C LEU A 127 -22.35 22.30 8.19
N LEU A 128 -21.80 23.53 8.19
CA LEU A 128 -22.51 24.74 8.62
C LEU A 128 -23.37 25.36 7.50
N LEU A 129 -23.13 25.03 6.23
CA LEU A 129 -23.85 25.64 5.10
C LEU A 129 -25.11 24.87 4.71
N ILE A 130 -25.22 23.60 5.10
CA ILE A 130 -26.39 22.76 4.80
C ILE A 130 -27.54 23.03 5.78
N SER A 131 -27.25 23.48 7.01
CA SER A 131 -28.26 23.83 8.01
C SER A 131 -29.04 25.12 7.68
N ASP A 132 -28.43 26.03 6.93
CA ASP A 132 -29.00 27.37 6.70
C ASP A 132 -29.93 27.44 5.47
N SER A 133 -30.03 26.36 4.68
CA SER A 133 -30.87 26.32 3.46
C SER A 133 -32.21 25.58 3.64
N SER A 134 -32.61 25.26 4.87
CA SER A 134 -33.87 24.52 5.17
C SER A 134 -34.99 25.34 5.80
N SER A 135 -34.91 26.67 5.80
CA SER A 135 -35.95 27.55 6.36
C SER A 135 -36.25 28.73 5.45
N ASP A 136 -37.12 28.54 4.46
CA ASP A 136 -38.23 29.44 4.17
C ASP A 136 -39.20 28.78 3.18
N GLU A 137 -40.44 29.26 3.13
CA GLU A 137 -41.65 28.79 2.40
C GLU A 137 -42.69 28.12 3.31
N GLY A 138 -43.46 28.98 4.00
CA GLY A 138 -44.76 28.72 4.61
C GLY A 138 -45.57 30.01 4.72
#